data_AF-A0A846DE02-F1
#
_entry.id   AF-A0A846DE02-F1
#
_cell.length_a   1.000
_cell.length_b   1.000
_cell.length_c   1.000
_cell.angle_alpha   90.00
_cell.angle_beta   90.00
_cell.angle_gamma   90.00
#
_symmetry.space_group_name_H-M   'P 1'
#
loop_
_entity.id
_entity.type
_entity.pdbx_description
1 polymer ?
#
loop_
_entity_poly.entity_id
_entity_poly.type
_entity_poly.pdbx_seq_one_letter_code
_entity_poly.pdbx_strand_id
1 'polypeptide(L)'
;VKLPQNLPQRWATETFGAIESGVIYTVLAGIGNFIGNWWEEFPESPVVFTGGDGALLLSYLQIQFPAIAQRIILDANLIFLGMKSLICDPNNPNQ
;
A
#
# COMPACT_ATOMS: atom_id res chain seq x y z
N VAL A 1 13.48 10.60 0.06
CA VAL A 1 13.23 10.37 -1.38
C VAL A 1 11.74 10.60 -1.60
N LYS A 2 11.33 11.29 -2.67
CA LYS A 2 9.92 11.57 -2.96
C LYS A 2 9.54 10.77 -4.21
N LEU A 3 8.51 9.94 -4.11
CA LEU A 3 7.98 9.22 -5.27
C LEU A 3 7.30 10.18 -6.26
N PRO A 4 7.30 9.88 -7.56
CA PRO A 4 6.71 10.74 -8.59
C PRO A 4 5.19 10.81 -8.40
N GLN A 5 4.52 11.90 -8.75
CA GLN A 5 3.05 11.95 -8.53
C GLN A 5 2.27 11.04 -9.49
N ASN A 6 2.87 10.70 -10.63
CA ASN A 6 2.29 9.82 -11.64
C ASN A 6 3.15 8.57 -11.76
N LEU A 7 2.52 7.46 -12.14
CA LEU A 7 3.24 6.23 -12.44
C LEU A 7 4.20 6.47 -13.61
N PRO A 8 5.52 6.24 -13.45
CA PRO A 8 6.47 6.50 -14.52
C PRO A 8 6.30 5.53 -15.69
N GLN A 9 6.90 5.89 -16.83
CA GLN A 9 7.01 4.98 -17.96
C GLN A 9 7.78 3.73 -17.55
N ARG A 10 7.19 2.56 -17.77
CA ARG A 10 7.78 1.27 -17.37
C ARG A 10 9.15 1.01 -17.99
N TRP A 11 9.32 1.39 -19.25
CA TRP A 11 10.54 1.19 -20.03
C TRP A 11 11.16 2.55 -20.35
N ALA A 12 11.56 3.27 -19.31
CA ALA A 12 12.30 4.52 -19.47
C ALA A 12 13.68 4.25 -20.08
N THR A 13 14.12 5.12 -20.99
CA THR A 13 15.37 4.97 -21.75
C THR A 13 16.52 5.81 -21.20
N GLU A 14 16.27 6.61 -20.17
CA GLU A 14 17.29 7.34 -19.44
C GLU A 14 17.47 6.73 -18.05
N THR A 15 18.66 6.92 -17.47
CA THR A 15 19.11 6.22 -16.26
C THR A 15 18.23 6.47 -15.03
N PHE A 16 17.82 7.70 -14.77
CA PHE A 16 17.04 8.05 -13.59
C PHE A 16 15.64 7.43 -13.63
N GLY A 17 14.93 7.54 -14.75
CA GLY A 17 13.62 6.92 -14.93
C GLY A 17 13.70 5.41 -15.06
N ALA A 18 14.78 4.84 -15.59
CA ALA A 18 14.98 3.39 -15.58
C ALA A 18 15.11 2.85 -14.14
N ILE A 19 15.85 3.57 -13.28
CA ILE A 19 15.95 3.23 -11.85
C ILE A 19 14.60 3.43 -11.15
N GLU A 20 13.95 4.59 -11.35
CA GLU A 20 12.67 4.93 -10.73
C GLU A 20 11.58 3.91 -11.11
N SER A 21 11.43 3.62 -12.41
CA SER A 21 10.49 2.62 -12.91
C SER A 21 10.83 1.21 -12.41
N GLY A 22 12.11 0.82 -12.43
CA GLY A 22 12.55 -0.49 -11.93
C GLY A 22 12.13 -0.72 -10.48
N VAL A 23 12.36 0.26 -9.60
CA VAL A 23 11.96 0.19 -8.20
C VAL A 23 10.43 0.15 -8.06
N ILE A 24 9.72 1.11 -8.68
CA ILE A 24 8.27 1.25 -8.51
C ILE A 24 7.53 0.02 -9.04
N TYR A 25 7.84 -0.45 -10.25
CA TYR A 25 7.15 -1.62 -10.81
C TYR A 25 7.48 -2.92 -10.08
N THR A 26 8.68 -3.05 -9.49
CA THR A 26 9.02 -4.20 -8.64
C THR A 26 8.18 -4.21 -7.37
N VAL A 27 8.05 -3.06 -6.71
CA VAL A 27 7.21 -2.92 -5.51
C VAL A 27 5.74 -3.18 -5.83
N LEU A 28 5.20 -2.58 -6.88
CA LEU A 28 3.80 -2.78 -7.28
C LEU A 28 3.50 -4.23 -7.65
N ALA A 29 4.41 -4.89 -8.38
CA ALA A 29 4.26 -6.30 -8.72
C ALA A 29 4.28 -7.19 -7.47
N GLY A 30 5.19 -6.91 -6.53
CA GLY A 30 5.24 -7.61 -5.24
C GLY A 30 3.93 -7.44 -4.48
N ILE A 31 3.47 -6.20 -4.28
CA ILE A 31 2.22 -5.92 -3.55
C ILE A 31 1.02 -6.60 -4.22
N GLY A 32 0.85 -6.43 -5.53
CA GLY A 32 -0.26 -7.04 -6.27
C GLY A 32 -0.25 -8.56 -6.19
N ASN A 33 0.91 -9.19 -6.34
CA ASN A 33 1.04 -10.65 -6.27
C ASN A 33 0.69 -11.17 -4.86
N PHE A 34 1.29 -10.60 -3.81
CA PHE A 34 1.05 -11.02 -2.43
C PHE A 34 -0.42 -10.86 -2.03
N ILE A 35 -1.06 -9.73 -2.38
CA ILE A 35 -2.48 -9.52 -2.09
C ILE A 35 -3.34 -10.51 -2.86
N GLY A 36 -3.05 -10.71 -4.15
CA GLY A 36 -3.76 -11.67 -4.99
C GLY A 36 -3.74 -13.07 -4.41
N ASN A 37 -2.55 -13.58 -4.08
CA ASN A 37 -2.37 -14.90 -3.47
C ASN A 37 -3.05 -14.98 -2.09
N TRP A 38 -2.93 -13.94 -1.26
CA TRP A 38 -3.59 -13.92 0.05
C TRP A 38 -5.11 -14.06 -0.05
N TRP A 39 -5.74 -13.40 -1.04
CA TRP A 39 -7.18 -13.48 -1.24
C TRP A 39 -7.66 -14.77 -1.91
N GLU A 40 -6.77 -15.60 -2.47
CA GLU A 40 -7.15 -16.95 -2.89
C GLU A 40 -7.49 -17.83 -1.67
N GLU A 41 -6.73 -17.68 -0.58
CA GLU A 41 -6.94 -18.43 0.66
C GLU A 41 -7.93 -17.75 1.61
N PHE A 42 -7.94 -16.40 1.65
CA PHE A 42 -8.78 -15.61 2.55
C PHE A 42 -9.58 -14.55 1.79
N PRO A 43 -10.62 -14.93 1.02
CA PRO A 43 -11.29 -14.04 0.07
C PRO A 43 -11.88 -12.78 0.68
N GLU A 44 -12.34 -12.80 1.93
CA GLU A 44 -12.98 -11.65 2.59
C GLU A 44 -12.02 -10.87 3.51
N SER A 45 -10.74 -11.25 3.57
CA SER A 45 -9.76 -10.57 4.43
C SER A 45 -9.55 -9.12 3.99
N PRO A 46 -9.68 -8.13 4.88
CA PRO A 46 -9.37 -6.75 4.53
C PRO A 46 -7.86 -6.57 4.31
N VAL A 47 -7.51 -5.70 3.37
CA VAL A 47 -6.14 -5.21 3.19
C VAL A 47 -6.16 -3.70 3.36
N VAL A 48 -5.33 -3.19 4.27
CA VAL A 48 -5.28 -1.77 4.62
C VAL A 48 -3.89 -1.21 4.30
N PHE A 49 -3.84 -0.12 3.56
CA PHE A 49 -2.64 0.67 3.37
C PHE A 49 -2.57 1.78 4.41
N THR A 50 -1.38 1.94 4.98
CA THR A 50 -1.05 3.00 5.92
C THR A 50 0.35 3.54 5.62
N GLY A 51 0.83 4.50 6.40
CA GLY A 51 2.13 5.15 6.18
C GLY A 51 2.11 6.22 5.08
N GLY A 52 3.25 6.88 4.88
CA GLY A 52 3.34 8.11 4.09
C GLY A 52 3.03 7.95 2.60
N ASP A 53 3.50 6.87 1.98
CA ASP A 53 3.34 6.64 0.53
C ASP A 53 2.09 5.82 0.17
N GLY A 54 1.28 5.41 1.16
CA GLY A 54 0.15 4.51 0.94
C GLY A 54 -0.87 5.02 -0.09
N ALA A 55 -1.20 6.32 -0.04
CA ALA A 55 -2.12 6.93 -1.01
C ALA A 55 -1.57 6.90 -2.45
N LEU A 56 -0.27 7.11 -2.60
CA LEU A 56 0.39 7.15 -3.90
C LEU A 56 0.59 5.74 -4.48
N LEU A 57 0.97 4.78 -3.64
CA LEU A 57 1.01 3.38 -4.06
C LEU A 57 -0.37 2.87 -4.47
N LEU A 58 -1.42 3.27 -3.75
CA LEU A 58 -2.80 2.93 -4.12
C LEU A 58 -3.17 3.51 -5.49
N SER A 59 -2.81 4.77 -5.80
CA SER A 59 -3.11 5.37 -7.11
C SER A 59 -2.37 4.65 -8.25
N TYR A 60 -1.16 4.16 -8.02
CA TYR A 60 -0.45 3.34 -8.99
C TYR A 60 -1.07 1.96 -9.17
N LEU A 61 -1.51 1.31 -8.09
CA LEU A 61 -2.20 0.03 -8.15
C LEU A 61 -3.54 0.15 -8.86
N GLN A 62 -4.25 1.28 -8.75
CA GLN A 62 -5.47 1.52 -9.54
C GLN A 62 -5.20 1.44 -11.05
N ILE A 63 -4.01 1.82 -11.50
CA ILE A 63 -3.59 1.74 -12.91
C ILE A 63 -3.17 0.31 -13.29
N GLN A 64 -2.34 -0.35 -12.48
CA GLN A 64 -1.75 -1.65 -12.83
C GLN A 64 -2.62 -2.86 -12.47
N PHE A 65 -3.37 -2.78 -11.37
CA PHE A 65 -4.16 -3.87 -10.79
C PHE A 65 -5.51 -3.34 -10.24
N PRO A 66 -6.40 -2.82 -11.10
CA PRO A 66 -7.61 -2.13 -10.67
C PRO A 66 -8.53 -2.98 -9.78
N ALA A 67 -8.67 -4.27 -10.08
CA ALA A 67 -9.48 -5.20 -9.28
C ALA A 67 -8.94 -5.39 -7.85
N ILE A 68 -7.61 -5.34 -7.69
CA ILE A 68 -6.98 -5.39 -6.37
C ILE A 68 -7.16 -4.06 -5.65
N ALA A 69 -6.84 -2.96 -6.33
CA ALA A 69 -6.86 -1.63 -5.75
C ALA A 69 -8.25 -1.22 -5.22
N GLN A 70 -9.32 -1.63 -5.89
CA GLN A 70 -10.70 -1.31 -5.47
C GLN A 70 -11.05 -1.83 -4.07
N ARG A 71 -10.37 -2.88 -3.62
CA ARG A 71 -10.63 -3.56 -2.35
C ARG A 71 -9.70 -3.12 -1.21
N ILE A 72 -8.70 -2.28 -1.52
CA ILE A 72 -7.75 -1.77 -0.53
C ILE A 72 -8.37 -0.59 0.22
N ILE A 73 -8.25 -0.61 1.54
CA ILE A 73 -8.67 0.50 2.41
C ILE A 73 -7.44 1.37 2.68
N LEU A 74 -7.57 2.69 2.57
CA LEU A 74 -6.52 3.63 2.95
C LEU A 74 -6.82 4.22 4.33
N ASP A 75 -5.93 4.02 5.29
CA ASP A 75 -6.01 4.65 6.62
C ASP A 75 -4.64 5.12 7.10
N ALA A 76 -4.37 6.42 6.92
CA ALA A 76 -3.13 7.05 7.37
C ALA A 76 -3.02 7.15 8.91
N ASN A 77 -4.13 6.99 9.63
CA ASN A 77 -4.18 7.13 11.08
C ASN A 77 -4.13 5.80 11.83
N LEU A 78 -3.97 4.68 11.12
CA LEU A 78 -4.08 3.33 11.68
C LEU A 78 -3.21 3.11 12.92
N ILE A 79 -1.97 3.63 12.94
CA ILE A 79 -1.09 3.52 14.11
C ILE A 79 -1.63 4.30 15.32
N PHE A 80 -2.21 5.48 15.09
CA PHE A 80 -2.80 6.29 16.16
C PHE A 80 -4.07 5.66 16.71
N LEU A 81 -4.86 5.01 15.85
CA LEU A 81 -6.01 4.21 16.27
C LEU A 81 -5.56 3.05 17.16
N GLY A 82 -4.50 2.32 16.77
CA GLY A 82 -3.93 1.25 17.57
C GLY A 82 -3.43 1.74 18.95
N MET A 83 -2.70 2.86 18.99
CA MET A 83 -2.26 3.46 20.25
C MET A 83 -3.43 3.88 21.14
N LYS A 84 -4.45 4.54 20.56
CA LYS A 84 -5.67 4.92 21.27
C LYS A 84 -6.37 3.68 21.83
N SER A 85 -6.49 2.61 21.05
CA SER A 85 -7.14 1.37 21.50
C SER A 85 -6.43 0.75 22.70
N LEU A 86 -5.10 0.77 22.76
CA LEU A 86 -4.35 0.25 23.90
C LEU A 86 -4.46 1.15 25.13
N ILE A 87 -4.33 2.47 24.94
CA ILE A 87 -4.34 3.42 26.06
C ILE A 87 -5.73 3.55 26.65
N CYS A 88 -6.77 3.58 25.82
CA CYS A 88 -8.16 3.76 26.25
C CYS A 88 -8.91 2.44 26.48
N ASP A 89 -8.22 1.29 26.48
CA ASP A 89 -8.85 0.00 26.81
C ASP A 89 -9.32 0.03 28.28
N PRO A 90 -10.63 -0.11 28.55
CA PRO A 90 -11.15 -0.15 29.91
C PRO A 90 -10.62 -1.32 30.75
N ASN A 91 -9.99 -2.32 30.13
CA ASN A 91 -9.33 -3.43 30.82
C ASN A 91 -7.80 -3.27 30.92
N ASN A 92 -7.26 -2.10 30.55
CA ASN A 92 -5.82 -1.86 30.66
C ASN A 92 -5.39 -1.86 32.14
N PRO A 93 -4.50 -2.78 32.57
CA PRO A 93 -4.09 -2.89 33.98
C PRO A 93 -3.20 -1.71 34.44
N ASN A 94 -2.80 -0.81 33.54
CA ASN A 94 -1.98 0.36 33.83
C ASN A 94 -2.75 1.70 33.78
N GLN A 95 -4.08 1.66 33.60
CA GLN A 95 -4.96 2.81 33.88
C GLN A 95 -5.38 2.81 35.35
#